data_AF-A0AAV1BBI8-F1
#
_entry.id   AF-A0AAV1BBI8-F1
#
_cell.length_a   1.000
_cell.length_b   1.000
_cell.length_c   1.000
_cell.angle_alpha   90.00
_cell.angle_beta   90.00
_cell.angle_gamma   90.00
#
_symmetry.space_group_name_H-M   'P 1'
#
loop_
_entity.id
_entity.type
_entity.pdbx_description
1 polymer ?
#
loop_
_entity_poly.entity_id
_entity_poly.type
_entity_poly.pdbx_seq_one_letter_code
_entity_poly.pdbx_strand_id
1 'polypeptide(L)'
;MELEELDYVMVPVGILVLLMYHVWLLYTIIRQPSSTVIGLNAQTRYQWILFMMSDPLKNGVLAVQTIRNNIMASTLLATTAITLSSLIGVFASNISESKLVYGNNVEDRS
;
A
#
# COMPACT_ATOMS: atom_id res chain seq x y z
N MET A 1 22.55 -26.51 -0.33
CA MET A 1 22.41 -26.25 1.11
C MET A 1 22.48 -24.76 1.46
N GLU A 2 23.23 -23.93 0.72
CA GLU A 2 23.35 -22.49 1.05
C GLU A 2 22.15 -21.60 0.62
N LEU A 3 21.37 -22.01 -0.38
CA LEU A 3 20.22 -21.22 -0.87
C LEU A 3 18.98 -21.32 0.03
N GLU A 4 18.75 -22.48 0.66
CA GLU A 4 17.63 -22.68 1.59
C GLU A 4 17.80 -21.84 2.85
N GLU A 5 19.02 -21.72 3.38
CA GLU A 5 19.28 -20.87 4.55
C GLU A 5 19.11 -19.38 4.24
N LEU A 6 19.48 -18.94 3.03
CA LEU A 6 19.34 -17.54 2.63
C LEU A 6 17.87 -17.16 2.45
N ASP A 7 17.07 -17.97 1.75
CA ASP A 7 15.63 -17.74 1.61
C ASP A 7 14.90 -17.82 2.96
N TYR A 8 15.33 -18.73 3.85
CA TYR A 8 14.76 -18.87 5.18
C TYR A 8 14.99 -17.64 6.08
N VAL A 9 16.05 -16.86 5.86
CA VAL A 9 16.32 -15.61 6.58
C VAL A 9 15.74 -14.39 5.86
N MET A 10 15.79 -14.36 4.53
CA MET A 10 15.33 -13.22 3.72
C MET A 10 13.81 -13.00 3.83
N VAL A 11 13.03 -14.09 3.84
CA VAL A 11 11.57 -14.06 3.94
C VAL A 11 11.07 -13.47 5.26
N PRO A 12 11.50 -13.95 6.45
CA PRO A 12 11.07 -13.38 7.71
C PRO A 12 11.60 -11.95 7.91
N VAL A 13 12.79 -11.60 7.40
CA VAL A 13 13.30 -10.22 7.43
C VAL A 13 12.45 -9.28 6.59
N GLY A 14 12.05 -9.69 5.38
CA GLY A 14 11.14 -8.91 4.53
C GLY A 14 9.78 -8.67 5.18
N ILE A 15 9.22 -9.71 5.82
CA ILE A 15 7.98 -9.60 6.59
C ILE A 15 8.17 -8.71 7.82
N LEU A 16 9.32 -8.80 8.51
CA LEU A 16 9.65 -7.96 9.65
C LEU A 16 9.74 -6.49 9.26
N VAL A 17 10.39 -6.15 8.16
CA VAL A 17 10.49 -4.77 7.65
C VAL A 17 9.11 -4.25 7.23
N LEU A 18 8.30 -5.08 6.55
CA LEU A 18 6.93 -4.73 6.18
C LEU A 18 6.04 -4.51 7.41
N LEU A 19 6.11 -5.40 8.40
CA LEU A 19 5.39 -5.27 9.67
C LEU A 19 5.88 -4.05 10.44
N MET A 20 7.19 -3.79 10.49
CA MET A 20 7.73 -2.63 11.18
C MET A 20 7.29 -1.34 10.49
N TYR A 21 7.29 -1.30 9.14
CA TYR A 21 6.77 -0.17 8.37
C TYR A 21 5.28 0.02 8.58
N HIS A 22 4.46 -1.04 8.52
CA HIS A 22 3.02 -0.95 8.71
C HIS A 22 2.65 -0.63 10.16
N VAL A 23 3.35 -1.20 11.14
CA VAL A 23 3.17 -0.88 12.56
C VAL A 23 3.64 0.55 12.83
N TRP A 24 4.76 1.01 12.28
CA TRP A 24 5.21 2.40 12.41
C TRP A 24 4.28 3.39 11.72
N LEU A 25 3.77 3.05 10.53
CA LEU A 25 2.78 3.84 9.80
C LEU A 25 1.45 3.88 10.56
N LEU A 26 0.94 2.74 11.00
CA LEU A 26 -0.30 2.60 11.78
C LEU A 26 -0.16 3.28 13.15
N TYR A 27 0.98 3.15 13.79
CA TYR A 27 1.31 3.79 15.06
C TYR A 27 1.49 5.31 14.91
N THR A 28 2.07 5.78 13.80
CA THR A 28 2.13 7.21 13.45
C THR A 28 0.73 7.75 13.16
N ILE A 29 -0.12 6.95 12.53
CA ILE A 29 -1.53 7.26 12.25
C ILE A 29 -2.38 7.29 13.55
N ILE A 30 -2.07 6.45 14.55
CA ILE A 30 -2.89 6.29 15.77
C ILE A 30 -2.38 7.09 16.98
N ARG A 31 -1.06 7.27 17.17
CA ARG A 31 -0.48 7.70 18.46
C ARG A 31 -0.21 9.22 18.60
N GLN A 32 -0.37 10.04 17.56
CA GLN A 32 -0.14 11.50 17.68
C GLN A 32 -1.23 12.39 17.05
N PRO A 33 -2.29 12.73 17.80
CA PRO A 33 -3.38 13.58 17.33
C PRO A 33 -3.17 15.10 17.52
N SER A 34 -1.99 15.61 17.92
CA SER A 34 -1.83 17.08 18.12
C SER A 34 -0.47 17.73 17.77
N SER A 35 0.54 17.01 17.26
CA SER A 35 1.79 17.67 16.83
C SER A 35 2.52 17.01 15.65
N THR A 36 1.83 16.10 14.96
CA THR A 36 2.24 15.54 13.67
C THR A 36 1.07 15.71 12.71
N VAL A 37 1.31 15.80 11.40
CA VAL A 37 0.35 16.19 10.34
C VAL A 37 -1.05 15.54 10.45
N ILE A 38 -1.14 14.31 10.99
CA ILE A 38 -2.38 13.55 11.22
C ILE A 38 -3.29 14.14 12.32
N GLY A 39 -2.72 14.74 13.35
CA GLY A 39 -3.46 15.39 14.43
C GLY A 39 -4.11 16.71 14.04
N LEU A 40 -3.36 17.52 13.30
CA LEU A 40 -3.91 18.68 12.61
C LEU A 40 -5.00 18.22 11.63
N ASN A 41 -4.77 17.13 10.89
CA ASN A 41 -5.75 16.59 9.97
C ASN A 41 -7.04 16.14 10.67
N ALA A 42 -6.96 15.53 11.87
CA ALA A 42 -8.13 15.15 12.66
C ALA A 42 -8.89 16.38 13.19
N GLN A 43 -8.18 17.38 13.71
CA GLN A 43 -8.79 18.65 14.14
C GLN A 43 -9.39 19.43 12.97
N THR A 44 -8.70 19.51 11.84
CA THR A 44 -9.21 20.11 10.59
C THR A 44 -10.43 19.35 10.08
N ARG A 45 -10.45 18.01 10.15
CA ARG A 45 -11.64 17.22 9.78
C ARG A 45 -12.81 17.51 10.72
N TYR A 46 -12.55 17.58 12.02
CA TYR A 46 -13.56 17.88 13.02
C TYR A 46 -14.15 19.29 12.82
N GLN A 47 -13.29 20.31 12.67
CA GLN A 47 -13.69 21.68 12.36
C GLN A 47 -14.40 21.78 11.01
N TRP A 48 -13.97 21.01 10.01
CA TRP A 48 -14.62 20.95 8.70
C TRP A 48 -16.01 20.33 8.78
N ILE A 49 -16.19 19.24 9.54
CA ILE A 49 -17.51 18.63 9.77
C ILE A 49 -18.42 19.62 10.49
N LEU A 50 -17.92 20.30 11.53
CA LEU A 50 -18.68 21.33 12.23
C LEU A 50 -19.08 22.46 11.28
N PHE A 51 -18.15 22.98 10.47
CA PHE A 51 -18.42 23.99 9.45
C PHE A 51 -19.40 23.50 8.36
N MET A 52 -19.40 22.21 8.04
CA MET A 52 -20.38 21.62 7.13
C MET A 52 -21.77 21.53 7.76
N MET A 53 -21.84 21.22 9.05
CA MET A 53 -23.07 21.13 9.84
C MET A 53 -23.66 22.51 10.16
N SER A 54 -22.85 23.57 10.19
CA SER A 54 -23.31 24.95 10.41
C SER A 54 -24.26 25.46 9.32
N ASP A 55 -23.99 25.12 8.05
CA ASP A 55 -24.79 25.56 6.90
C ASP A 55 -24.99 24.42 5.88
N PRO A 56 -25.89 23.46 6.17
CA PRO A 56 -26.05 22.25 5.36
C PRO A 56 -26.47 22.52 3.91
N LEU A 57 -27.26 23.57 3.67
CA LEU A 57 -27.82 23.91 2.36
C LEU A 57 -26.76 24.45 1.37
N LYS A 58 -25.75 25.19 1.83
CA LYS A 58 -24.65 25.67 0.98
C LYS A 58 -23.44 24.73 1.00
N ASN A 59 -23.14 24.15 2.15
CA ASN A 59 -21.90 23.39 2.33
C ASN A 59 -22.07 21.90 1.98
N GLY A 60 -23.30 21.39 1.94
CA GLY A 60 -23.58 19.99 1.61
C GLY A 60 -23.04 19.54 0.25
N VAL A 61 -23.12 20.39 -0.77
CA VAL A 61 -22.60 20.08 -2.13
C VAL A 61 -21.07 19.93 -2.10
N LEU A 62 -20.39 20.83 -1.39
CA LEU A 62 -18.93 20.75 -1.20
C LEU A 62 -18.54 19.48 -0.46
N ALA A 63 -19.30 19.09 0.58
CA ALA A 63 -19.10 17.84 1.31
C ALA A 63 -19.17 16.60 0.39
N VAL A 64 -20.24 16.49 -0.40
CA VAL A 64 -20.45 15.39 -1.34
C VAL A 64 -19.33 15.34 -2.37
N GLN A 65 -18.90 16.50 -2.87
CA GLN A 65 -17.81 16.57 -3.85
C GLN A 65 -16.46 16.13 -3.25
N THR A 66 -16.16 16.53 -2.02
CA THR A 66 -14.96 16.08 -1.30
C THR A 66 -14.97 14.57 -1.10
N ILE A 67 -16.12 13.99 -0.75
CA ILE A 67 -16.27 12.53 -0.59
C ILE A 67 -16.03 11.82 -1.92
N ARG A 68 -16.64 12.30 -3.02
CA ARG A 68 -16.44 11.71 -4.36
C ARG A 68 -14.98 11.77 -4.82
N ASN A 69 -14.28 12.88 -4.56
CA ASN A 69 -12.86 13.00 -4.90
C ASN A 69 -12.01 11.98 -4.15
N ASN A 70 -12.27 11.79 -2.85
CA ASN A 70 -11.54 10.82 -2.05
C ASN A 70 -11.82 9.36 -2.49
N ILE A 71 -13.08 9.02 -2.76
CA ILE A 71 -13.43 7.70 -3.30
C ILE A 71 -12.77 7.47 -4.66
N MET A 72 -12.81 8.44 -5.56
CA MET A 72 -12.16 8.35 -6.87
C MET A 72 -10.65 8.18 -6.75
N ALA A 73 -9.98 8.95 -5.89
CA ALA A 73 -8.55 8.80 -5.64
C ALA A 73 -8.21 7.41 -5.09
N SER A 74 -9.02 6.89 -4.16
CA SER A 74 -8.84 5.55 -3.61
C SER A 74 -9.06 4.46 -4.65
N THR A 75 -10.07 4.56 -5.52
CA THR A 75 -10.31 3.55 -6.55
C THR A 75 -9.27 3.59 -7.66
N LEU A 76 -8.78 4.78 -8.02
CA LEU A 76 -7.63 4.94 -8.92
C LEU A 76 -6.37 4.31 -8.32
N LEU A 77 -6.09 4.57 -7.04
CA LEU A 77 -4.94 3.94 -6.39
C LEU A 77 -5.10 2.42 -6.33
N ALA A 78 -6.30 1.93 -6.00
CA ALA A 78 -6.58 0.50 -5.97
C ALA A 78 -6.37 -0.16 -7.35
N THR A 79 -6.85 0.46 -8.43
CA THR A 79 -6.65 -0.07 -9.78
C THR A 79 -5.17 -0.04 -10.15
N THR A 80 -4.43 1.02 -9.81
CA THR A 80 -2.97 1.05 -10.05
C THR A 80 -2.25 -0.06 -9.27
N ALA A 81 -2.62 -0.32 -8.02
CA ALA A 81 -2.04 -1.38 -7.21
C ALA A 81 -2.33 -2.77 -7.81
N ILE A 82 -3.56 -3.00 -8.30
CA ILE A 82 -3.93 -4.23 -9.00
C ILE A 82 -3.12 -4.39 -10.30
N THR A 83 -2.99 -3.34 -11.10
CA THR A 83 -2.22 -3.36 -12.34
C THR A 83 -0.75 -3.66 -12.07
N LEU A 84 -0.15 -3.02 -11.06
CA LEU A 84 1.22 -3.31 -10.64
C LEU A 84 1.35 -4.76 -10.18
N SER A 85 0.43 -5.25 -9.33
CA SER A 85 0.45 -6.63 -8.84
C SER A 85 0.40 -7.65 -9.99
N SER A 86 -0.45 -7.40 -10.99
CA SER A 86 -0.54 -8.21 -12.21
C SER A 86 0.77 -8.17 -13.00
N LEU A 87 1.34 -6.98 -13.19
CA LEU A 87 2.58 -6.79 -13.93
C LEU A 87 3.77 -7.51 -13.27
N ILE A 88 3.94 -7.37 -11.95
CA ILE A 88 4.95 -8.09 -11.19
C ILE A 88 4.73 -9.61 -11.32
N GLY A 89 3.49 -10.10 -11.23
CA GLY A 89 3.17 -11.52 -11.38
C GLY A 89 3.61 -12.08 -12.74
N VAL A 90 3.35 -11.36 -13.82
CA VAL A 90 3.79 -11.74 -15.17
C VAL A 90 5.32 -11.72 -15.29
N PHE A 91 5.99 -10.68 -14.79
CA PHE A 91 7.46 -10.64 -14.84
C PHE A 91 8.09 -11.77 -14.04
N ALA A 92 7.58 -12.06 -12.84
CA ALA A 92 8.06 -13.16 -12.01
C ALA A 92 7.85 -14.53 -12.68
N SER A 93 6.71 -14.75 -13.35
CA SER A 93 6.45 -16.00 -14.07
C SER A 93 7.41 -16.20 -15.24
N ASN A 94 7.67 -15.16 -16.03
CA ASN A 94 8.61 -15.21 -17.16
C ASN A 94 10.06 -15.51 -16.69
N ILE A 95 10.48 -14.92 -15.58
CA ILE A 95 11.80 -15.20 -14.98
C ILE A 95 11.90 -16.66 -14.54
N SER A 96 10.85 -17.21 -13.93
CA SER A 96 10.83 -18.61 -13.50
C SER A 96 10.91 -19.58 -14.69
N GLU A 97 10.15 -19.31 -15.76
CA GLU A 97 10.16 -20.13 -16.97
C GLU A 97 11.52 -20.09 -17.69
N SER A 98 12.12 -18.89 -17.83
CA SER A 98 13.48 -18.78 -18.40
C SER A 98 14.55 -19.48 -17.57
N LYS A 99 14.46 -19.44 -16.23
CA LYS A 99 15.41 -20.16 -15.35
C LYS A 99 15.26 -21.67 -15.49
N LEU A 100 14.04 -22.19 -15.63
CA LEU A 100 13.80 -23.61 -15.88
C LEU A 100 14.32 -24.01 -17.26
N VAL A 101 14.03 -23.26 -18.33
CA VAL A 101 14.53 -23.56 -19.67
C VAL A 101 16.06 -23.57 -19.70
N TYR A 102 16.76 -22.60 -19.11
CA TYR A 102 18.22 -22.59 -19.10
C TYR A 102 18.83 -23.63 -18.14
N GLY A 103 18.22 -23.92 -16.99
CA GLY A 103 18.68 -24.95 -16.07
C GLY A 103 18.62 -26.36 -16.65
N ASN A 104 17.53 -26.68 -17.36
CA ASN A 104 17.30 -28.01 -17.92
C ASN A 104 18.29 -28.34 -19.07
N ASN A 105 18.74 -27.33 -19.81
CA ASN A 105 19.67 -27.50 -20.93
C ASN A 105 21.15 -27.67 -20.49
N VAL A 106 21.47 -27.38 -19.23
CA VAL A 106 22.83 -27.53 -18.68
C VAL A 106 23.03 -28.93 -18.08
N GLU A 107 22.00 -29.53 -17.48
CA GLU A 107 22.05 -30.88 -16.90
C GLU A 107 22.15 -31.98 -17.97
N ASP A 108 21.56 -31.78 -19.15
CA ASP A 108 21.52 -32.78 -20.25
C ASP A 108 22.80 -32.80 -21.12
N ARG A 109 23.82 -32.02 -20.74
CA ARG A 109 25.10 -31.91 -21.47
C ARG A 109 26.33 -32.35 -20.66
N SER A 110 26.15 -32.90 -19.46
CA SER A 110 27.20 -33.51 -18.62
C SER A 110 27.04 -35.02 -18.54
#